data_AF-B0D1V7-F1
#
_entry.id   AF-B0D1V7-F1
#
_cell.length_a   1.000
_cell.length_b   1.000
_cell.length_c   1.000
_cell.angle_alpha   90.00
_cell.angle_beta   90.00
_cell.angle_gamma   90.00
#
_symmetry.space_group_name_H-M   'P 1'
#
loop_
_entity.id
_entity.type
_entity.pdbx_description
1 polymer ?
#
loop_
_entity_poly.entity_id
_entity_poly.type
_entity_poly.pdbx_seq_one_letter_code
_entity_poly.pdbx_strand_id
1 'polypeptide(L)'
;MFDTYMDALSMEILTQILETTPFTDIRSFAQTNRYNKTQTALYHKHTLVREIAKRGVCPIRLIEIMKSTGSVITGSIPLLLMFPQISSLPHDHISMMVGSDARDILLNLLRERCDFNVTRVERRPMWDNMRDPNLTEGIFTLTKATFTITITVSRTNHPIQPMFENDLTLDMNYVTPYGLTCAYPLLTVSRRSFLNLHKFPYHVPLSHLLYENAGFRIAKAIWIWKDFEDHECGNNGSCPFTVRSITDKDVMTVLWDEKPVHECRPKGIDGMMIWKLRGSIHCIDGQTRSAAFTVTRDGRLLVGS
;
A
#
# COMPACT_ATOMS: atom_id res chain seq x y z
N MET A 1 36.53 -2.74 20.14
CA MET A 1 36.83 -1.90 18.96
C MET A 1 36.89 -2.75 17.70
N PHE A 2 37.52 -3.93 17.71
CA PHE A 2 37.45 -4.89 16.61
C PHE A 2 36.06 -5.51 16.41
N ASP A 3 35.36 -5.91 17.49
CA ASP A 3 34.02 -6.51 17.38
C ASP A 3 32.99 -5.55 16.77
N THR A 4 33.01 -4.28 17.20
CA THR A 4 32.12 -3.24 16.66
C THR A 4 32.37 -2.93 15.18
N TYR A 5 33.60 -3.14 14.70
CA TYR A 5 33.97 -2.90 13.30
C TYR A 5 33.57 -4.08 12.41
N MET A 6 33.72 -5.31 12.92
CA MET A 6 33.26 -6.53 12.24
C MET A 6 31.73 -6.57 12.15
N ASP A 7 31.03 -6.14 13.20
CA ASP A 7 29.58 -6.02 13.20
C ASP A 7 29.10 -4.98 12.17
N ALA A 8 29.75 -3.82 12.10
CA ALA A 8 29.41 -2.78 11.11
C ALA A 8 29.63 -3.25 9.66
N LEU A 9 30.76 -3.91 9.39
CA LEU A 9 31.08 -4.46 8.06
C LEU A 9 30.10 -5.58 7.66
N SER A 10 29.72 -6.44 8.62
CA SER A 10 28.74 -7.50 8.38
C SER A 10 27.36 -6.94 8.02
N MET A 11 26.98 -5.82 8.64
CA MET A 11 25.72 -5.12 8.37
C MET A 11 25.69 -4.42 7.02
N GLU A 12 26.81 -3.85 6.58
CA GLU A 12 26.93 -3.24 5.25
C GLU A 12 26.84 -4.29 4.14
N ILE A 13 27.56 -5.42 4.30
CA ILE A 13 27.50 -6.55 3.36
C ILE A 13 26.07 -7.12 3.31
N LEU A 14 25.44 -7.35 4.46
CA LEU A 14 24.07 -7.84 4.51
C LEU A 14 23.10 -6.88 3.81
N THR A 15 23.26 -5.58 4.01
CA THR A 15 22.44 -4.57 3.33
C THR A 15 22.59 -4.66 1.81
N GLN A 16 23.82 -4.75 1.29
CA GLN A 16 24.07 -4.89 -0.16
C GLN A 16 23.47 -6.18 -0.73
N ILE A 17 23.59 -7.29 0.00
CA ILE A 17 22.95 -8.56 -0.39
C ILE A 17 21.43 -8.35 -0.47
N LEU A 18 20.81 -7.79 0.57
CA LEU A 18 19.36 -7.57 0.60
C LEU A 18 18.89 -6.62 -0.50
N GLU A 19 19.68 -5.61 -0.90
CA GLU A 19 19.32 -4.69 -1.99
C GLU A 19 19.25 -5.36 -3.37
N THR A 20 19.98 -6.46 -3.58
CA THR A 20 20.01 -7.18 -4.85
C THR A 20 19.16 -8.45 -4.83
N THR A 21 18.67 -8.85 -3.66
CA THR A 21 17.91 -10.08 -3.45
C THR A 21 16.43 -9.86 -3.80
N PRO A 22 15.78 -10.79 -4.52
CA PRO A 22 14.33 -10.76 -4.73
C PRO A 22 13.56 -10.72 -3.41
N PHE A 23 12.46 -9.97 -3.37
CA PHE A 23 11.68 -9.81 -2.14
C PHE A 23 11.13 -11.14 -1.57
N THR A 24 10.83 -12.11 -2.43
CA THR A 24 10.48 -13.49 -2.02
C THR A 24 11.55 -14.11 -1.13
N ASP A 25 12.80 -13.89 -1.49
CA ASP A 25 13.94 -14.55 -0.89
C ASP A 25 14.35 -13.80 0.38
N ILE A 26 14.25 -12.46 0.38
CA ILE A 26 14.34 -11.64 1.61
C ILE A 26 13.32 -12.11 2.65
N ARG A 27 12.08 -12.38 2.22
CA ARG A 27 11.02 -12.87 3.12
C ARG A 27 11.34 -14.28 3.64
N SER A 28 11.80 -15.17 2.76
CA SER A 28 12.19 -16.53 3.13
C SER A 28 13.34 -16.51 4.13
N PHE A 29 14.34 -15.65 3.90
CA PHE A 29 15.44 -15.38 4.82
C PHE A 29 14.96 -14.90 6.19
N ALA A 30 14.03 -13.93 6.23
CA ALA A 30 13.45 -13.42 7.48
C ALA A 30 12.72 -14.50 8.30
N GLN A 31 12.25 -15.58 7.69
CA GLN A 31 11.55 -16.68 8.37
C GLN A 31 12.50 -17.72 8.99
N THR A 32 13.79 -17.70 8.64
CA THR A 32 14.73 -18.73 9.09
C THR A 32 15.09 -18.63 10.58
N ASN A 33 15.20 -17.42 11.13
CA ASN A 33 15.43 -17.19 12.56
C ASN A 33 15.11 -15.73 12.97
N ARG A 34 15.11 -15.47 14.28
CA ARG A 34 14.80 -14.16 14.87
C ARG A 34 15.79 -13.06 14.48
N TYR A 35 17.07 -13.37 14.37
CA TYR A 35 18.10 -12.41 13.96
C TYR A 35 17.85 -11.94 12.53
N ASN A 36 17.67 -12.87 11.59
CA ASN A 36 17.38 -12.57 10.19
C ASN A 36 16.09 -11.77 10.03
N LYS A 37 15.03 -12.12 10.80
CA LYS A 37 13.81 -11.31 10.87
C LYS A 37 14.09 -9.86 11.27
N THR A 38 14.89 -9.65 12.31
CA THR A 38 15.26 -8.32 12.80
C THR A 38 16.07 -7.55 11.76
N GLN A 39 17.02 -8.20 11.10
CA GLN A 39 17.84 -7.54 10.07
C GLN A 39 17.03 -7.14 8.84
N THR A 40 16.12 -8.00 8.36
CA THR A 40 15.21 -7.65 7.28
C THR A 40 14.28 -6.50 7.66
N ALA A 41 13.77 -6.46 8.89
CA ALA A 41 12.94 -5.36 9.37
C ALA A 41 13.71 -4.02 9.42
N LEU A 42 14.95 -4.05 9.93
CA LEU A 42 15.85 -2.90 9.95
C LEU A 42 16.16 -2.43 8.52
N TYR A 43 16.48 -3.34 7.61
CA TYR A 43 16.71 -3.05 6.20
C TYR A 43 15.55 -2.27 5.58
N HIS A 44 14.31 -2.77 5.67
CA HIS A 44 13.15 -2.07 5.12
C HIS A 44 12.87 -0.72 5.81
N LYS A 45 13.09 -0.63 7.13
CA LYS A 45 12.96 0.63 7.89
C LYS A 45 13.97 1.67 7.41
N HIS A 46 15.23 1.27 7.17
CA HIS A 46 16.26 2.13 6.59
C HIS A 46 15.91 2.56 5.16
N THR A 47 15.41 1.65 4.33
CA THR A 47 14.94 1.99 2.98
C THR A 47 13.79 3.00 3.03
N LEU A 48 12.83 2.86 3.96
CA LEU A 48 11.75 3.84 4.15
C LEU A 48 12.29 5.23 4.51
N VAL A 49 13.21 5.30 5.49
CA VAL A 49 13.84 6.55 5.90
C VAL A 49 14.56 7.22 4.72
N ARG A 50 15.30 6.43 3.93
CA ARG A 50 16.00 6.90 2.73
C ARG A 50 15.02 7.44 1.68
N GLU A 51 13.93 6.73 1.42
CA GLU A 51 12.93 7.14 0.43
C GLU A 51 12.19 8.42 0.84
N ILE A 52 11.88 8.59 2.13
CA ILE A 52 11.31 9.85 2.63
C ILE A 52 12.34 10.99 2.52
N ALA A 53 13.60 10.74 2.87
CA ALA A 53 14.66 11.75 2.87
C ALA A 53 14.98 12.26 1.45
N LYS A 54 15.03 11.36 0.45
CA LYS A 54 15.23 11.71 -0.98
C LYS A 54 14.20 12.72 -1.49
N ARG A 55 13.05 12.79 -0.82
CA ARG A 55 11.90 13.63 -1.14
C ARG A 55 11.86 14.94 -0.36
N GLY A 56 12.97 15.29 0.31
CA GLY A 56 13.13 16.57 1.02
C GLY A 56 12.30 16.68 2.30
N VAL A 57 11.76 15.57 2.80
CA VAL A 57 11.00 15.51 4.05
C VAL A 57 11.86 14.89 5.13
N CYS A 58 11.89 15.49 6.32
CA CYS A 58 12.58 14.91 7.47
C CYS A 58 11.86 13.60 7.86
N PRO A 59 12.51 12.42 7.74
CA PRO A 59 11.82 11.14 7.95
C PRO A 59 11.29 10.96 9.36
N ILE A 60 12.08 11.38 10.36
CA ILE A 60 11.70 11.27 11.78
C ILE A 60 10.42 12.08 12.04
N ARG A 61 10.36 13.33 11.58
CA ARG A 61 9.18 14.19 11.74
C ARG A 61 7.95 13.60 11.04
N LEU A 62 8.10 13.11 9.81
CA LEU A 62 6.96 12.53 9.09
C LEU A 62 6.41 11.28 9.80
N ILE A 63 7.30 10.40 10.28
CA ILE A 63 6.91 9.20 11.03
C ILE A 63 6.20 9.57 12.34
N GLU A 64 6.65 10.59 13.07
CA GLU A 64 5.96 11.08 14.28
C GLU A 64 4.57 11.65 13.99
N ILE A 65 4.44 12.40 12.88
CA ILE A 65 3.15 12.90 12.41
C ILE A 65 2.21 11.73 12.07
N MET A 66 2.71 10.73 11.35
CA MET A 66 1.95 9.52 11.03
C MET A 66 1.50 8.78 12.30
N LYS A 67 2.36 8.64 13.32
CA LYS A 67 1.98 8.05 14.63
C LYS A 67 0.87 8.84 15.31
N SER A 68 0.94 10.17 15.25
CA SER A 68 -0.01 11.07 15.92
C SER A 68 -1.39 11.06 15.25
N THR A 69 -1.42 10.90 13.93
CA THR A 69 -2.62 11.04 13.10
C THR A 69 -3.21 9.73 12.62
N GLY A 70 -2.50 8.60 12.77
CA GLY A 70 -2.88 7.33 12.17
C GLY A 70 -2.76 7.31 10.64
N SER A 71 -2.18 8.34 10.02
CA SER A 71 -1.99 8.39 8.58
C SER A 71 -0.97 7.36 8.09
N VAL A 72 -1.14 6.97 6.83
CA VAL A 72 -0.31 5.96 6.16
C VAL A 72 0.26 6.51 4.86
N ILE A 73 1.40 5.99 4.44
CA ILE A 73 1.97 6.24 3.12
C ILE A 73 1.47 5.16 2.15
N THR A 74 1.09 5.56 0.94
CA THR A 74 0.62 4.68 -0.15
C THR A 74 1.38 4.99 -1.45
N GLY A 75 0.95 4.42 -2.58
CA GLY A 75 1.54 4.67 -3.89
C GLY A 75 2.89 3.98 -4.07
N SER A 76 3.88 4.71 -4.62
CA SER A 76 5.15 4.11 -5.04
C SER A 76 6.06 3.67 -3.88
N ILE A 77 6.02 4.31 -2.71
CA ILE A 77 6.93 3.99 -1.60
C ILE A 77 6.78 2.54 -1.12
N PRO A 78 5.57 2.02 -0.81
CA PRO A 78 5.39 0.60 -0.48
C PRO A 78 6.02 -0.34 -1.52
N LEU A 79 5.88 -0.02 -2.81
CA LEU A 79 6.48 -0.80 -3.90
C LEU A 79 8.00 -0.69 -3.91
N LEU A 80 8.58 0.50 -3.68
CA LEU A 80 10.02 0.71 -3.57
C LEU A 80 10.65 -0.02 -2.37
N LEU A 81 9.89 -0.28 -1.31
CA LEU A 81 10.35 -1.12 -0.20
C LEU A 81 10.42 -2.61 -0.56
N MET A 82 9.53 -3.07 -1.45
CA MET A 82 9.52 -4.44 -1.96
C MET A 82 10.47 -4.62 -3.17
N PHE A 83 10.64 -3.58 -3.97
CA PHE A 83 11.39 -3.59 -5.22
C PHE A 83 12.32 -2.37 -5.32
N PRO A 84 13.33 -2.26 -4.45
CA PRO A 84 14.24 -1.11 -4.41
C PRO A 84 15.02 -0.89 -5.71
N GLN A 85 15.13 -1.92 -6.56
CA GLN A 85 15.82 -1.89 -7.84
C GLN A 85 15.01 -1.26 -8.99
N ILE A 86 13.72 -0.97 -8.79
CA ILE A 86 12.86 -0.41 -9.85
C ILE A 86 12.96 1.12 -9.85
N SER A 87 13.86 1.65 -10.68
CA SER A 87 14.08 3.10 -10.80
C SER A 87 12.99 3.87 -11.55
N SER A 88 12.15 3.18 -12.33
CA SER A 88 11.10 3.81 -13.15
C SER A 88 9.80 4.13 -12.39
N LEU A 89 9.68 3.73 -11.12
CA LEU A 89 8.55 4.13 -10.29
C LEU A 89 8.57 5.65 -10.01
N PRO A 90 7.43 6.30 -9.73
CA PRO A 90 7.42 7.73 -9.40
C PRO A 90 8.20 8.05 -8.10
N HIS A 91 9.13 9.02 -8.19
CA HIS A 91 9.98 9.46 -7.07
C HIS A 91 9.70 10.90 -6.60
N ASP A 92 8.85 11.64 -7.31
CA ASP A 92 8.66 13.09 -7.18
C ASP A 92 7.59 13.51 -6.16
N HIS A 93 6.84 12.56 -5.61
CA HIS A 93 5.81 12.83 -4.62
C HIS A 93 5.68 11.72 -3.55
N ILE A 94 5.03 12.05 -2.44
CA ILE A 94 4.54 11.07 -1.44
C ILE A 94 3.01 11.05 -1.54
N SER A 95 2.43 9.86 -1.64
CA SER A 95 1.00 9.66 -1.46
C SER A 95 0.72 9.23 -0.02
N MET A 96 -0.27 9.84 0.62
CA MET A 96 -0.72 9.50 1.96
C MET A 96 -2.22 9.33 2.02
N MET A 97 -2.68 8.59 3.02
CA MET A 97 -4.10 8.52 3.37
C MET A 97 -4.32 8.75 4.86
N VAL A 98 -5.46 9.32 5.22
CA VAL A 98 -5.82 9.67 6.61
C VAL A 98 -7.32 9.51 6.85
N GLY A 99 -7.71 9.20 8.09
CA GLY A 99 -9.11 9.23 8.52
C GLY A 99 -9.67 10.65 8.60
N SER A 100 -10.98 10.79 8.45
CA SER A 100 -11.67 12.09 8.48
C SER A 100 -11.44 12.87 9.79
N ASP A 101 -11.35 12.16 10.93
CA ASP A 101 -11.14 12.73 12.26
C ASP A 101 -9.75 13.37 12.45
N ALA A 102 -8.73 12.82 11.78
CA ALA A 102 -7.35 13.28 11.89
C ALA A 102 -6.92 14.21 10.74
N ARG A 103 -7.80 14.51 9.77
CA ARG A 103 -7.51 15.34 8.59
C ARG A 103 -6.86 16.67 8.96
N ASP A 104 -7.52 17.48 9.76
CA ASP A 104 -7.07 18.85 10.06
C ASP A 104 -5.78 18.83 10.89
N ILE A 105 -5.64 17.84 11.78
CA ILE A 105 -4.42 17.63 12.57
C ILE A 105 -3.25 17.31 11.64
N LEU A 106 -3.43 16.40 10.68
CA LEU A 106 -2.39 16.05 9.70
C LEU A 106 -1.97 17.26 8.87
N LEU A 107 -2.93 17.99 8.30
CA LEU A 107 -2.65 19.17 7.46
C LEU A 107 -1.89 20.25 8.24
N ASN A 108 -2.31 20.54 9.47
CA ASN A 108 -1.64 21.52 10.33
C ASN A 108 -0.22 21.08 10.69
N LEU A 109 -0.01 19.82 11.07
CA LEU A 109 1.31 19.30 11.42
C LEU A 109 2.28 19.31 10.24
N LEU A 110 1.83 18.95 9.03
CA LEU A 110 2.65 19.01 7.83
C LEU A 110 3.05 20.45 7.46
N ARG A 111 2.14 21.40 7.66
CA ARG A 111 2.42 22.83 7.49
C ARG A 111 3.43 23.34 8.51
N GLU A 112 3.19 23.08 9.79
CA GLU A 112 3.95 23.68 10.89
C GLU A 112 5.32 23.01 11.12
N ARG A 113 5.43 21.71 10.88
CA ARG A 113 6.66 20.94 11.20
C ARG A 113 7.48 20.53 9.99
N CYS A 114 6.87 20.55 8.80
CA CYS A 114 7.50 20.14 7.55
C CYS A 114 7.50 21.24 6.47
N ASP A 115 6.97 22.42 6.76
CA ASP A 115 6.92 23.61 5.87
C ASP A 115 6.18 23.36 4.55
N PHE A 116 5.14 22.53 4.57
CA PHE A 116 4.30 22.29 3.41
C PHE A 116 3.16 23.31 3.32
N ASN A 117 2.90 23.81 2.12
CA ASN A 117 1.74 24.66 1.86
C ASN A 117 0.65 23.88 1.12
N VAL A 118 -0.60 24.04 1.52
CA VAL A 118 -1.74 23.50 0.77
C VAL A 118 -1.90 24.33 -0.50
N THR A 119 -1.78 23.70 -1.66
CA THR A 119 -1.85 24.39 -2.96
C THR A 119 -3.06 23.99 -3.78
N ARG A 120 -3.61 22.79 -3.55
CA ARG A 120 -4.78 22.30 -4.25
C ARG A 120 -5.66 21.51 -3.30
N VAL A 121 -6.96 21.81 -3.35
CA VAL A 121 -7.99 21.08 -2.61
C VAL A 121 -9.01 20.60 -3.61
N GLU A 122 -9.00 19.29 -3.88
CA GLU A 122 -10.01 18.64 -4.67
C GLU A 122 -11.01 17.96 -3.74
N ARG A 123 -12.17 18.58 -3.56
CA ARG A 123 -13.26 17.93 -2.83
C ARG A 123 -13.86 16.74 -3.60
N ARG A 124 -13.62 16.69 -4.92
CA ARG A 124 -13.87 15.56 -5.83
C ARG A 124 -12.92 15.68 -7.03
N PRO A 125 -12.22 14.63 -7.46
CA PRO A 125 -11.55 14.67 -8.75
C PRO A 125 -12.62 14.78 -9.82
N MET A 126 -12.50 15.77 -10.70
CA MET A 126 -13.51 16.11 -11.72
C MET A 126 -13.72 14.98 -12.75
N TRP A 127 -12.81 14.00 -12.80
CA TRP A 127 -12.87 12.84 -13.70
C TRP A 127 -13.35 11.55 -13.02
N ASP A 128 -13.73 11.61 -11.74
CA ASP A 128 -13.87 10.45 -10.89
C ASP A 128 -15.32 10.12 -10.54
N ASN A 129 -16.15 9.97 -11.57
CA ASN A 129 -17.47 9.33 -11.44
C ASN A 129 -17.35 7.81 -11.18
N MET A 130 -16.12 7.30 -10.99
CA MET A 130 -15.81 5.86 -10.84
C MET A 130 -15.50 5.48 -9.39
N ARG A 131 -15.00 6.39 -8.55
CA ARG A 131 -14.90 6.16 -7.10
C ARG A 131 -16.25 6.27 -6.41
N ASP A 132 -16.44 5.42 -5.41
CA ASP A 132 -17.62 5.41 -4.57
C ASP A 132 -17.61 6.69 -3.71
N PRO A 133 -18.62 7.55 -3.87
CA PRO A 133 -18.68 8.80 -3.13
C PRO A 133 -18.77 8.59 -1.62
N ASN A 134 -18.99 7.35 -1.14
CA ASN A 134 -19.05 7.02 0.28
C ASN A 134 -17.69 6.71 0.92
N LEU A 135 -16.61 6.54 0.13
CA LEU A 135 -15.32 6.11 0.67
C LEU A 135 -14.31 7.26 0.78
N THR A 136 -14.27 8.16 -0.21
CA THR A 136 -13.33 9.30 -0.24
C THR A 136 -14.03 10.63 0.06
N GLU A 137 -13.51 11.39 1.03
CA GLU A 137 -14.01 12.72 1.40
C GLU A 137 -13.45 13.81 0.49
N GLY A 138 -12.15 13.74 0.20
CA GLY A 138 -11.44 14.69 -0.64
C GLY A 138 -9.96 14.36 -0.77
N ILE A 139 -9.29 15.06 -1.69
CA ILE A 139 -7.86 14.95 -1.97
C ILE A 139 -7.22 16.33 -1.78
N PHE A 140 -6.14 16.38 -1.03
CA PHE A 140 -5.37 17.58 -0.76
C PHE A 140 -3.97 17.42 -1.33
N THR A 141 -3.51 18.36 -2.13
CA THR A 141 -2.12 18.42 -2.57
C THR A 141 -1.42 19.53 -1.82
N LEU A 142 -0.33 19.16 -1.16
CA LEU A 142 0.57 20.06 -0.48
C LEU A 142 1.88 20.12 -1.26
N THR A 143 2.50 21.29 -1.33
CA THR A 143 3.81 21.44 -1.97
C THR A 143 4.83 22.10 -1.07
N LYS A 144 6.09 21.72 -1.30
CA LYS A 144 7.28 22.36 -0.74
C LYS A 144 8.35 22.38 -1.83
N ALA A 145 8.71 23.57 -2.30
CA ALA A 145 9.56 23.73 -3.50
C ALA A 145 8.99 22.92 -4.69
N THR A 146 9.77 21.99 -5.25
CA THR A 146 9.35 21.11 -6.37
C THR A 146 8.66 19.82 -5.93
N PHE A 147 8.59 19.55 -4.62
CA PHE A 147 8.09 18.30 -4.09
C PHE A 147 6.64 18.40 -3.64
N THR A 148 5.87 17.32 -3.83
CA THR A 148 4.45 17.29 -3.49
C THR A 148 4.06 16.12 -2.57
N ILE A 149 3.11 16.37 -1.67
CA ILE A 149 2.41 15.34 -0.92
C ILE A 149 0.94 15.37 -1.33
N THR A 150 0.43 14.24 -1.79
CA THR A 150 -1.00 14.06 -2.04
C THR A 150 -1.63 13.28 -0.90
N ILE A 151 -2.65 13.85 -0.28
CA ILE A 151 -3.35 13.28 0.87
C ILE A 151 -4.77 12.94 0.45
N THR A 152 -5.11 11.66 0.44
CA THR A 152 -6.49 11.21 0.28
C THR A 152 -7.14 11.07 1.64
N VAL A 153 -8.27 11.74 1.84
CA VAL A 153 -9.00 11.71 3.11
C VAL A 153 -10.14 10.71 2.99
N SER A 154 -10.15 9.73 3.89
CA SER A 154 -11.26 8.79 4.03
C SER A 154 -12.48 9.49 4.63
N ARG A 155 -13.69 9.08 4.23
CA ARG A 155 -14.94 9.55 4.86
C ARG A 155 -15.19 8.97 6.25
N THR A 156 -14.44 7.94 6.60
CA THR A 156 -14.49 7.34 7.93
C THR A 156 -13.18 7.58 8.65
N ASN A 157 -13.11 7.11 9.89
CA ASN A 157 -11.87 7.13 10.66
C ASN A 157 -10.87 6.04 10.20
N HIS A 158 -11.23 5.21 9.20
CA HIS A 158 -10.32 4.23 8.60
C HIS A 158 -9.48 4.88 7.49
N PRO A 159 -8.18 5.11 7.70
CA PRO A 159 -7.35 5.87 6.76
C PRO A 159 -7.17 5.18 5.40
N ILE A 160 -7.19 3.85 5.36
CA ILE A 160 -6.92 3.05 4.15
C ILE A 160 -8.17 2.63 3.39
N GLN A 161 -9.38 2.96 3.87
CA GLN A 161 -10.61 2.59 3.17
C GLN A 161 -10.65 3.06 1.70
N PRO A 162 -10.20 4.29 1.36
CA PRO A 162 -10.10 4.73 -0.04
C PRO A 162 -9.18 3.88 -0.92
N MET A 163 -8.19 3.21 -0.33
CA MET A 163 -7.19 2.43 -1.07
C MET A 163 -7.81 1.27 -1.85
N PHE A 164 -8.88 0.66 -1.33
CA PHE A 164 -9.54 -0.47 -1.98
C PHE A 164 -10.43 -0.06 -3.16
N GLU A 165 -10.49 1.23 -3.45
CA GLU A 165 -11.06 1.78 -4.68
C GLU A 165 -10.04 1.94 -5.81
N ASN A 166 -8.74 1.80 -5.51
CA ASN A 166 -7.71 1.97 -6.52
C ASN A 166 -7.91 0.96 -7.65
N ASP A 167 -7.59 1.41 -8.86
CA ASP A 167 -7.81 0.64 -10.09
C ASP A 167 -6.90 -0.58 -10.19
N LEU A 168 -5.85 -0.66 -9.38
CA LEU A 168 -4.84 -1.70 -9.42
C LEU A 168 -4.62 -2.30 -8.03
N THR A 169 -4.54 -3.63 -7.96
CA THR A 169 -4.16 -4.30 -6.69
C THR A 169 -2.75 -3.94 -6.24
N LEU A 170 -1.86 -3.52 -7.14
CA LEU A 170 -0.54 -2.97 -6.81
C LEU A 170 -0.59 -1.67 -6.00
N ASP A 171 -1.69 -0.93 -6.06
CA ASP A 171 -1.88 0.28 -5.25
C ASP A 171 -2.55 -0.04 -3.90
N MET A 172 -2.79 -1.31 -3.58
CA MET A 172 -3.38 -1.78 -2.33
C MET A 172 -2.30 -2.20 -1.32
N ASN A 173 -1.29 -1.35 -1.22
CA ASN A 173 -0.13 -1.50 -0.36
C ASN A 173 0.06 -0.20 0.43
N TYR A 174 0.41 -0.30 1.71
CA TYR A 174 0.61 0.88 2.53
C TYR A 174 1.70 0.68 3.58
N VAL A 175 2.30 1.79 3.99
CA VAL A 175 3.32 1.88 5.01
C VAL A 175 2.80 2.69 6.17
N THR A 176 2.94 2.12 7.36
CA THR A 176 2.62 2.73 8.64
C THR A 176 3.91 3.08 9.38
N PRO A 177 3.84 3.81 10.50
CA PRO A 177 4.97 3.98 11.40
C PRO A 177 5.53 2.69 11.99
N TYR A 178 4.84 1.56 11.83
CA TYR A 178 5.13 0.29 12.48
C TYR A 178 5.42 -0.85 11.50
N GLY A 179 5.11 -0.69 10.22
CA GLY A 179 5.33 -1.74 9.23
C GLY A 179 4.83 -1.40 7.83
N LEU A 180 5.20 -2.26 6.89
CA LEU A 180 4.67 -2.34 5.52
C LEU A 180 3.56 -3.39 5.49
N THR A 181 2.45 -3.11 4.82
CA THR A 181 1.37 -4.07 4.57
C THR A 181 1.04 -4.14 3.08
N CYS A 182 0.83 -5.35 2.58
CA CYS A 182 0.47 -5.67 1.22
C CYS A 182 -0.80 -6.53 1.22
N ALA A 183 -1.88 -6.04 0.60
CA ALA A 183 -3.16 -6.74 0.57
C ALA A 183 -3.14 -7.96 -0.37
N TYR A 184 -2.30 -7.93 -1.41
CA TYR A 184 -2.19 -8.97 -2.43
C TYR A 184 -0.73 -9.35 -2.67
N PRO A 185 -0.07 -10.02 -1.70
CA PRO A 185 1.36 -10.31 -1.75
C PRO A 185 1.74 -11.27 -2.88
N LEU A 186 0.96 -12.32 -3.14
CA LEU A 186 1.26 -13.26 -4.23
C LEU A 186 1.27 -12.56 -5.59
N LEU A 187 0.27 -11.71 -5.86
CA LEU A 187 0.25 -10.89 -7.07
C LEU A 187 1.42 -9.91 -7.11
N THR A 188 1.56 -9.09 -6.06
CA THR A 188 2.53 -7.99 -6.03
C THR A 188 3.95 -8.50 -6.20
N VAL A 189 4.33 -9.55 -5.45
CA VAL A 189 5.66 -10.13 -5.45
C VAL A 189 5.99 -10.82 -6.78
N SER A 190 5.01 -11.42 -7.46
CA SER A 190 5.15 -11.91 -8.84
C SER A 190 5.09 -10.79 -9.89
N ARG A 191 5.16 -9.52 -9.48
CA ARG A 191 5.03 -8.33 -10.35
C ARG A 191 3.76 -8.35 -11.20
N ARG A 192 2.63 -8.71 -10.59
CA ARG A 192 1.32 -8.82 -11.21
C ARG A 192 0.30 -7.90 -10.54
N SER A 193 -0.68 -7.41 -11.32
CA SER A 193 -1.78 -6.59 -10.82
C SER A 193 -3.09 -6.89 -11.51
N PHE A 194 -4.19 -6.91 -10.74
CA PHE A 194 -5.53 -6.87 -11.31
C PHE A 194 -6.01 -5.46 -11.54
N LEU A 195 -6.72 -5.28 -12.66
CA LEU A 195 -7.59 -4.13 -12.89
C LEU A 195 -8.87 -4.28 -12.06
N ASN A 196 -9.00 -3.47 -11.03
CA ASN A 196 -10.10 -3.43 -10.06
C ASN A 196 -11.23 -2.48 -10.51
N LEU A 197 -11.76 -2.68 -11.72
CA LEU A 197 -12.69 -1.74 -12.33
C LEU A 197 -14.12 -2.29 -12.35
N HIS A 198 -15.02 -1.61 -11.62
CA HIS A 198 -16.44 -1.97 -11.51
C HIS A 198 -17.20 -1.86 -12.85
N LYS A 199 -16.83 -0.88 -13.68
CA LYS A 199 -17.45 -0.58 -14.96
C LYS A 199 -16.35 -0.41 -16.01
N PHE A 200 -16.39 -1.18 -17.08
CA PHE A 200 -15.52 -1.01 -18.26
C PHE A 200 -16.41 -0.67 -19.48
N PRO A 201 -15.92 0.07 -20.51
CA PRO A 201 -14.72 -0.34 -21.25
C PRO A 201 -13.72 0.68 -21.81
N TYR A 202 -13.86 2.02 -21.75
CA TYR A 202 -13.07 2.86 -22.68
C TYR A 202 -11.72 3.40 -22.17
N HIS A 203 -11.47 3.46 -20.87
CA HIS A 203 -10.23 4.05 -20.36
C HIS A 203 -9.59 3.17 -19.30
N VAL A 204 -8.51 2.48 -19.68
CA VAL A 204 -7.56 1.97 -18.69
C VAL A 204 -6.80 3.20 -18.16
N PRO A 205 -6.80 3.47 -16.85
CA PRO A 205 -6.17 4.66 -16.28
C PRO A 205 -4.70 4.71 -16.70
N LEU A 206 -4.19 5.84 -17.22
CA LEU A 206 -2.80 5.95 -17.71
C LEU A 206 -1.74 5.55 -16.67
N SER A 207 -2.08 5.54 -15.37
CA SER A 207 -1.23 5.03 -14.30
C SER A 207 -0.80 3.57 -14.51
N HIS A 208 -1.57 2.74 -15.23
CA HIS A 208 -1.18 1.37 -15.56
C HIS A 208 0.12 1.32 -16.38
N LEU A 209 0.30 2.26 -17.32
CA LEU A 209 1.50 2.32 -18.17
C LEU A 209 2.76 2.59 -17.35
N LEU A 210 2.66 3.39 -16.27
CA LEU A 210 3.79 3.65 -15.37
C LEU A 210 4.28 2.34 -14.73
N TYR A 211 3.35 1.49 -14.31
CA TYR A 211 3.68 0.21 -13.70
C TYR A 211 4.14 -0.83 -14.74
N GLU A 212 3.56 -0.86 -15.94
CA GLU A 212 4.04 -1.73 -17.02
C GLU A 212 5.48 -1.38 -17.44
N ASN A 213 5.80 -0.08 -17.53
CA ASN A 213 7.17 0.40 -17.75
C ASN A 213 8.14 0.04 -16.59
N ALA A 214 7.60 -0.20 -15.39
CA ALA A 214 8.32 -0.74 -14.24
C ALA A 214 8.44 -2.29 -14.25
N GLY A 215 7.94 -2.95 -15.30
CA GLY A 215 8.01 -4.39 -15.47
C GLY A 215 6.92 -5.16 -14.74
N PHE A 216 5.82 -4.50 -14.34
CA PHE A 216 4.64 -5.17 -13.81
C PHE A 216 3.73 -5.63 -14.95
N ARG A 217 3.12 -6.80 -14.79
CA ARG A 217 2.13 -7.35 -15.72
C ARG A 217 0.75 -7.05 -15.19
N ILE A 218 -0.03 -6.27 -15.93
CA ILE A 218 -1.40 -5.89 -15.53
C ILE A 218 -2.39 -6.72 -16.33
N ALA A 219 -3.39 -7.27 -15.66
CA ALA A 219 -4.41 -8.10 -16.30
C ALA A 219 -5.81 -7.78 -15.79
N LYS A 220 -6.79 -8.01 -16.66
CA LYS A 220 -8.21 -7.95 -16.29
C LYS A 220 -8.70 -9.27 -15.68
N ALA A 221 -7.94 -10.34 -15.77
CA ALA A 221 -8.38 -11.68 -15.42
C ALA A 221 -7.19 -12.57 -15.04
N ILE A 222 -7.40 -13.44 -14.04
CA ILE A 222 -6.34 -14.26 -13.44
C ILE A 222 -5.79 -15.32 -14.40
N TRP A 223 -6.65 -15.93 -15.22
CA TRP A 223 -6.27 -16.97 -16.19
C TRP A 223 -5.40 -16.48 -17.34
N ILE A 224 -5.22 -15.17 -17.49
CA ILE A 224 -4.26 -14.61 -18.45
C ILE A 224 -2.84 -15.07 -18.09
N TRP A 225 -2.57 -15.27 -16.81
CA TRP A 225 -1.29 -15.80 -16.33
C TRP A 225 -1.41 -17.30 -16.11
N LYS A 226 -1.19 -18.08 -17.17
CA LYS A 226 -1.21 -19.56 -17.12
C LYS A 226 -0.24 -20.16 -16.10
N ASP A 227 0.80 -19.39 -15.75
CA ASP A 227 1.83 -19.73 -14.77
C ASP A 227 1.53 -19.15 -13.37
N PHE A 228 0.32 -18.65 -13.14
CA PHE A 228 -0.10 -18.13 -11.84
C PHE A 228 -1.17 -19.03 -11.25
N GLU A 229 -0.77 -19.73 -10.18
CA GLU A 229 -1.61 -20.40 -9.18
C GLU A 229 -2.93 -21.00 -9.72
N ASP A 230 -2.98 -22.34 -9.80
CA ASP A 230 -4.26 -23.06 -9.81
C ASP A 230 -5.00 -22.68 -8.52
N HIS A 231 -5.90 -21.71 -8.61
CA HIS A 231 -6.53 -21.10 -7.45
C HIS A 231 -7.99 -21.52 -7.36
N GLU A 232 -8.45 -21.74 -6.14
CA GLU A 232 -9.86 -22.01 -5.87
C GLU A 232 -10.64 -20.69 -5.83
N CYS A 233 -11.66 -20.60 -6.68
CA CYS A 233 -12.49 -19.41 -6.79
C CYS A 233 -13.17 -19.07 -5.46
N GLY A 234 -12.95 -17.85 -4.97
CA GLY A 234 -13.55 -17.35 -3.72
C GLY A 234 -12.87 -17.82 -2.43
N ASN A 235 -11.81 -18.64 -2.53
CA ASN A 235 -11.09 -19.16 -1.36
C ASN A 235 -9.64 -18.63 -1.28
N ASN A 236 -9.01 -18.34 -2.43
CA ASN A 236 -7.63 -17.85 -2.46
C ASN A 236 -7.58 -16.33 -2.36
N GLY A 237 -6.63 -15.77 -1.61
CA GLY A 237 -6.47 -14.33 -1.46
C GLY A 237 -6.23 -13.56 -2.77
N SER A 238 -5.61 -14.20 -3.77
CA SER A 238 -5.42 -13.64 -5.11
C SER A 238 -6.71 -13.65 -5.95
N CYS A 239 -7.73 -14.43 -5.59
CA CYS A 239 -8.96 -14.53 -6.38
C CYS A 239 -9.82 -13.26 -6.21
N PRO A 240 -10.27 -12.62 -7.30
CA PRO A 240 -11.10 -11.43 -7.23
C PRO A 240 -12.48 -11.66 -6.59
N PHE A 241 -12.94 -12.91 -6.52
CA PHE A 241 -14.19 -13.26 -5.86
C PHE A 241 -14.08 -13.45 -4.35
N THR A 242 -12.87 -13.53 -3.80
CA THR A 242 -12.66 -13.71 -2.37
C THR A 242 -12.97 -12.41 -1.63
N VAL A 243 -13.82 -12.50 -0.61
CA VAL A 243 -13.97 -11.41 0.37
C VAL A 243 -12.76 -11.46 1.28
N ARG A 244 -12.00 -10.37 1.30
CA ARG A 244 -10.75 -10.23 2.03
C ARG A 244 -10.97 -9.40 3.29
N SER A 245 -10.10 -9.56 4.26
CA SER A 245 -10.01 -8.69 5.44
C SER A 245 -8.56 -8.34 5.72
N ILE A 246 -8.31 -7.23 6.43
CA ILE A 246 -6.93 -6.80 6.65
C ILE A 246 -6.14 -7.71 7.59
N THR A 247 -6.87 -8.63 8.24
CA THR A 247 -6.35 -9.63 9.15
C THR A 247 -6.44 -11.03 8.60
N ASP A 248 -6.83 -11.21 7.34
CA ASP A 248 -6.85 -12.54 6.75
C ASP A 248 -5.43 -13.09 6.52
N LYS A 249 -5.35 -14.41 6.34
CA LYS A 249 -4.10 -15.15 6.19
C LYS A 249 -3.29 -14.76 4.95
N ASP A 250 -3.93 -14.15 3.96
CA ASP A 250 -3.35 -13.84 2.66
C ASP A 250 -2.85 -12.40 2.58
N VAL A 251 -3.04 -11.59 3.62
CA VAL A 251 -2.37 -10.29 3.80
C VAL A 251 -0.97 -10.51 4.32
N MET A 252 0.00 -9.79 3.74
CA MET A 252 1.38 -9.78 4.23
C MET A 252 1.67 -8.49 4.97
N THR A 253 2.17 -8.61 6.20
CA THR A 253 2.67 -7.47 6.99
C THR A 253 4.10 -7.72 7.44
N VAL A 254 4.99 -6.77 7.16
CA VAL A 254 6.36 -6.71 7.68
C VAL A 254 6.40 -5.63 8.75
N LEU A 255 6.63 -6.01 10.01
CA LEU A 255 6.73 -5.07 11.12
C LEU A 255 8.17 -4.58 11.29
N TRP A 256 8.34 -3.30 11.62
CA TRP A 256 9.64 -2.68 11.91
C TRP A 256 10.22 -3.14 13.23
N ASP A 257 9.36 -3.42 14.21
CA ASP A 257 9.72 -3.84 15.56
C ASP A 257 8.99 -5.16 15.88
N GLU A 258 9.53 -5.99 16.78
CA GLU A 258 8.98 -7.32 17.11
C GLU A 258 7.69 -7.30 17.95
N LYS A 259 7.04 -6.15 18.10
CA LYS A 259 5.80 -6.04 18.85
C LYS A 259 4.67 -6.80 18.16
N PRO A 260 3.67 -7.31 18.91
CA PRO A 260 2.51 -7.94 18.32
C PRO A 260 1.79 -7.04 17.29
N VAL A 261 1.29 -7.64 16.19
CA VAL A 261 0.64 -6.89 15.09
C VAL A 261 -0.48 -5.98 15.58
N HIS A 262 -1.25 -6.40 16.59
CA HIS A 262 -2.35 -5.62 17.14
C HIS A 262 -1.90 -4.36 17.90
N GLU A 263 -0.67 -4.35 18.46
CA GLU A 263 -0.05 -3.18 19.08
C GLU A 263 0.60 -2.23 18.05
N CYS A 264 0.83 -2.74 16.84
CA CYS A 264 1.49 -2.04 15.73
C CYS A 264 0.50 -1.47 14.71
N ARG A 265 -0.78 -1.29 15.08
CA ARG A 265 -1.78 -0.70 14.18
C ARG A 265 -1.88 0.80 14.38
N PRO A 266 -1.88 1.58 13.28
CA PRO A 266 -2.27 2.98 13.35
C PRO A 266 -3.67 3.13 13.97
N LYS A 267 -3.88 4.25 14.65
CA LYS A 267 -5.22 4.67 15.07
C LYS A 267 -6.17 4.63 13.88
N GLY A 268 -7.34 4.05 14.07
CA GLY A 268 -8.35 3.91 13.02
C GLY A 268 -8.12 2.74 12.06
N ILE A 269 -7.09 1.91 12.19
CA ILE A 269 -7.01 0.62 11.46
C ILE A 269 -7.32 -0.50 12.44
N ASP A 270 -8.57 -0.98 12.45
CA ASP A 270 -8.98 -2.15 13.22
C ASP A 270 -9.11 -3.40 12.33
N GLY A 271 -9.40 -4.54 12.97
CA GLY A 271 -9.50 -5.83 12.28
C GLY A 271 -10.80 -6.06 11.51
N MET A 272 -11.75 -5.11 11.52
CA MET A 272 -13.07 -5.31 10.92
C MET A 272 -13.15 -4.86 9.46
N MET A 273 -12.05 -4.35 8.90
CA MET A 273 -12.03 -3.89 7.52
C MET A 273 -12.04 -5.06 6.54
N ILE A 274 -13.13 -5.16 5.79
CA ILE A 274 -13.35 -6.15 4.73
C ILE A 274 -13.49 -5.46 3.37
N TRP A 275 -13.02 -6.13 2.31
CA TRP A 275 -13.17 -5.66 0.94
C TRP A 275 -13.30 -6.83 -0.03
N LYS A 276 -13.69 -6.52 -1.27
CA LYS A 276 -13.68 -7.44 -2.40
C LYS A 276 -13.30 -6.64 -3.65
N LEU A 277 -12.59 -7.27 -4.59
CA LEU A 277 -12.32 -6.62 -5.87
C LEU A 277 -13.64 -6.40 -6.65
N ARG A 278 -13.71 -5.25 -7.32
CA ARG A 278 -14.88 -4.73 -8.05
C ARG A 278 -14.98 -5.25 -9.48
N GLY A 279 -13.89 -5.80 -10.03
CA GLY A 279 -13.87 -6.24 -11.42
C GLY A 279 -14.88 -7.35 -11.72
N SER A 280 -15.28 -7.49 -12.99
CA SER A 280 -16.40 -8.33 -13.44
C SER A 280 -16.04 -9.56 -14.29
N ILE A 281 -14.75 -9.87 -14.53
CA ILE A 281 -14.34 -10.97 -15.44
C ILE A 281 -13.27 -11.84 -14.76
N HIS A 282 -13.68 -12.74 -13.85
CA HIS A 282 -12.74 -13.27 -12.85
C HIS A 282 -12.96 -14.71 -12.38
N CYS A 283 -13.02 -15.73 -13.23
CA CYS A 283 -12.20 -16.97 -13.16
C CYS A 283 -12.65 -17.94 -14.27
N ILE A 284 -11.88 -19.00 -14.59
CA ILE A 284 -12.28 -20.01 -15.62
C ILE A 284 -13.57 -20.73 -15.20
N ASP A 285 -13.76 -21.00 -13.89
CA ASP A 285 -14.85 -21.83 -13.37
C ASP A 285 -16.05 -21.04 -12.80
N GLY A 286 -16.01 -19.70 -12.83
CA GLY A 286 -17.01 -18.85 -12.21
C GLY A 286 -18.00 -18.28 -13.22
N GLN A 287 -19.23 -18.80 -13.23
CA GLN A 287 -20.40 -18.10 -13.77
C GLN A 287 -20.34 -16.61 -13.41
N THR A 288 -20.64 -15.75 -14.37
CA THR A 288 -20.74 -14.28 -14.24
C THR A 288 -21.51 -13.87 -13.00
N ARG A 289 -20.82 -13.68 -11.88
CA ARG A 289 -21.36 -13.05 -10.67
C ARG A 289 -20.74 -11.67 -10.56
N SER A 290 -21.35 -10.71 -11.25
CA SER A 290 -21.15 -9.30 -10.94
C SER A 290 -21.61 -9.07 -9.50
N ALA A 291 -20.68 -8.75 -8.61
CA ALA A 291 -21.05 -8.27 -7.30
C ALA A 291 -19.94 -7.35 -6.81
N ALA A 292 -20.14 -6.06 -7.01
CA ALA A 292 -19.37 -5.02 -6.35
C ALA A 292 -19.85 -4.91 -4.91
N PHE A 293 -18.93 -4.98 -3.98
CA PHE A 293 -19.20 -4.72 -2.58
C PHE A 293 -18.37 -3.52 -2.13
N THR A 294 -19.02 -2.63 -1.40
CA THR A 294 -18.46 -1.43 -0.79
C THR A 294 -18.00 -1.73 0.63
N VAL A 295 -16.87 -1.15 1.03
CA VAL A 295 -16.31 -1.22 2.39
C VAL A 295 -17.33 -0.64 3.37
N THR A 296 -17.73 -1.41 4.39
CA THR A 296 -18.73 -0.95 5.36
C THR A 296 -18.10 -0.35 6.62
N ARG A 297 -18.86 0.53 7.26
CA ARG A 297 -18.46 1.38 8.39
C ARG A 297 -18.47 0.62 9.73
N ASP A 298 -18.94 -0.62 9.71
CA ASP A 298 -19.46 -1.36 10.87
C ASP A 298 -19.43 -2.90 10.70
N GLY A 299 -18.70 -3.43 9.70
CA GLY A 299 -18.50 -4.88 9.53
C GLY A 299 -19.75 -5.67 9.09
N ARG A 300 -20.81 -5.01 8.62
CA ARG A 300 -21.98 -5.67 8.01
C ARG A 300 -21.93 -5.59 6.50
N LEU A 301 -22.21 -6.69 5.80
CA LEU A 301 -22.26 -6.77 4.34
C LEU A 301 -23.47 -5.98 3.82
N LEU A 302 -23.25 -4.94 3.03
CA LEU A 302 -24.30 -4.37 2.17
C LEU A 302 -24.22 -5.04 0.80
N VAL A 303 -25.20 -5.90 0.54
CA VAL A 303 -25.41 -6.51 -0.77
C VAL A 303 -26.07 -5.45 -1.66
N GLY A 304 -25.34 -4.92 -2.62
CA GLY A 304 -25.94 -4.18 -3.73
C GLY A 304 -26.62 -5.17 -4.67
N SER A 305 -27.95 -5.09 -4.75
CA SER A 305 -28.79 -5.77 -5.74
C SER A 305 -28.52 -5.28 -7.15
#